data_AF-I3XZB9-F1
#
_entry.id   AF-I3XZB9-F1
#
_cell.length_a   1.000
_cell.length_b   1.000
_cell.length_c   1.000
_cell.angle_alpha   90.00
_cell.angle_beta   90.00
_cell.angle_gamma   90.00
#
_symmetry.space_group_name_H-M   'P 1'
#
loop_
_entity.id
_entity.type
_entity.pdbx_description
1 polymer ?
#
loop_
_entity_poly.entity_id
_entity_poly.type
_entity_poly.pdbx_seq_one_letter_code
_entity_poly.pdbx_strand_id
1 'polypeptide(L)'
;MLKKSLIMLTPLLLCAANWQDTLNTAVNAASSTQTTTKANTTSQSTATSGVKEALSLGAKQAVSLLGKENGYLNNSAVKIPLPSSMQPVATAAEKLGGKRYVDDFVQTMNTAATKSVPKTASILSDTITSMSVEDAQAIVSGGNTAATDYFKNKAGSKLLSAIMPIIKESIGESQVMNSYQSLKNFAGKSSATQAIGNHALVTQASGLAKGLGMGDVVPNEDEDIESYVGRKTLDGLFYMIAEKEKALRSNPLASGSSIIQQVFGK
;
A
#
# COMPACT_ATOMS: atom_id res chain seq x y z
N MET A 1 -31.64 -58.52 -88.63
CA MET A 1 -30.71 -58.00 -89.65
C MET A 1 -30.50 -56.52 -89.40
N LEU A 2 -29.24 -56.08 -89.29
CA LEU A 2 -28.74 -54.69 -89.26
C LEU A 2 -29.22 -53.80 -88.09
N LYS A 3 -28.42 -52.95 -87.44
CA LYS A 3 -26.97 -52.68 -87.37
C LYS A 3 -26.72 -52.01 -86.01
N LYS A 4 -25.59 -52.36 -85.40
CA LYS A 4 -24.93 -51.70 -84.26
C LYS A 4 -24.84 -50.18 -84.45
N SER A 5 -25.12 -49.40 -83.41
CA SER A 5 -24.54 -48.06 -83.26
C SER A 5 -23.97 -47.89 -81.86
N LEU A 6 -22.68 -47.56 -81.86
CA LEU A 6 -21.68 -47.55 -80.81
C LEU A 6 -21.44 -46.08 -80.45
N ILE A 7 -21.72 -45.67 -79.21
CA ILE A 7 -21.26 -44.39 -78.68
C ILE A 7 -20.35 -44.71 -77.49
N MET A 8 -19.06 -44.56 -77.74
CA MET A 8 -18.00 -44.53 -76.73
C MET A 8 -18.16 -43.28 -75.86
N LEU A 9 -18.21 -43.47 -74.54
CA LEU A 9 -17.97 -42.41 -73.57
C LEU A 9 -17.01 -42.93 -72.50
N THR A 10 -15.73 -42.65 -72.68
CA THR A 10 -14.70 -42.76 -71.65
C THR A 10 -14.86 -41.64 -70.62
N PRO A 11 -14.66 -41.93 -69.33
CA PRO A 11 -14.00 -40.97 -68.44
C PRO A 11 -12.68 -41.55 -67.90
N LEU A 12 -11.62 -40.89 -68.34
CA LEU A 12 -10.49 -40.39 -67.55
C LEU A 12 -10.29 -40.99 -66.14
N LEU A 13 -9.24 -41.79 -66.03
CA LEU A 13 -8.61 -42.21 -64.78
C LEU A 13 -8.01 -40.97 -64.09
N LEU A 14 -8.68 -40.43 -63.06
CA LEU A 14 -8.07 -39.48 -62.13
C LEU A 14 -7.47 -40.26 -60.96
N CYS A 15 -6.15 -40.20 -60.84
CA CYS A 15 -5.42 -40.61 -59.64
C CYS A 15 -5.99 -39.88 -58.43
N ALA A 16 -6.55 -40.62 -57.47
CA ALA A 16 -6.74 -40.13 -56.12
C ALA A 16 -5.35 -40.08 -55.45
N ALA A 17 -4.73 -38.90 -55.43
CA ALA A 17 -3.66 -38.63 -54.49
C ALA A 17 -4.30 -38.55 -53.09
N ASN A 18 -4.00 -39.51 -52.23
CA ASN A 18 -4.48 -39.56 -50.84
C ASN A 18 -3.89 -38.39 -50.03
N TRP A 19 -4.66 -37.33 -49.85
CA TRP A 19 -4.33 -36.21 -48.96
C TRP A 19 -4.25 -36.60 -47.48
N GLN A 20 -4.70 -37.81 -47.11
CA GLN A 20 -4.71 -38.26 -45.72
C GLN A 20 -3.31 -38.68 -45.22
N ASP A 21 -2.44 -39.18 -46.10
CA ASP A 21 -1.08 -39.62 -45.72
C ASP A 21 -0.12 -38.43 -45.54
N THR A 22 -0.26 -37.37 -46.33
CA THR A 22 0.53 -36.14 -46.16
C THR A 22 0.11 -35.34 -44.93
N LEU A 23 -1.16 -35.43 -44.50
CA LEU A 23 -1.65 -34.82 -43.25
C LEU A 23 -1.16 -35.56 -42.01
N ASN A 24 -1.12 -36.90 -42.02
CA ASN A 24 -0.58 -37.67 -40.89
C ASN A 24 0.93 -37.52 -40.74
N THR A 25 1.66 -37.34 -41.85
CA THR A 25 3.12 -37.11 -41.81
C THR A 25 3.45 -35.69 -41.32
N ALA A 26 2.60 -34.69 -41.62
CA ALA A 26 2.72 -33.34 -41.08
C ALA A 26 2.33 -33.22 -39.59
N VAL A 27 1.34 -33.97 -39.13
CA VAL A 27 0.93 -34.04 -37.70
C VAL A 27 2.02 -34.68 -36.82
N ASN A 28 2.71 -35.69 -37.34
CA ASN A 28 3.78 -36.35 -36.59
C ASN A 28 5.12 -35.58 -36.63
N ALA A 29 5.41 -34.82 -37.69
CA ALA A 29 6.57 -33.93 -37.75
C ALA A 29 6.39 -32.63 -36.93
N ALA A 30 5.14 -32.20 -36.66
CA ALA A 30 4.83 -31.09 -35.75
C ALA A 30 4.85 -31.49 -34.26
N SER A 31 5.02 -32.78 -33.96
CA SER A 31 5.05 -33.32 -32.59
C SER A 31 6.47 -33.49 -32.03
N SER A 32 7.49 -33.05 -32.77
CA SER A 32 8.89 -33.09 -32.33
C SER A 32 9.60 -31.74 -32.53
N THR A 33 9.12 -30.67 -31.89
CA THR A 33 9.90 -29.49 -31.49
C THR A 33 9.10 -28.65 -30.48
N GLN A 34 9.72 -28.33 -29.34
CA GLN A 34 9.25 -27.47 -28.23
C GLN A 34 8.21 -28.05 -27.24
N THR A 35 8.71 -28.93 -26.36
CA THR A 35 8.27 -28.92 -24.96
C THR A 35 9.08 -27.83 -24.22
N THR A 36 8.39 -27.05 -23.37
CA THR A 36 8.86 -25.96 -22.49
C THR A 36 8.96 -24.55 -23.11
N THR A 37 7.89 -23.74 -22.99
CA THR A 37 7.90 -22.29 -22.62
C THR A 37 6.55 -21.57 -22.76
N LYS A 38 5.53 -22.09 -23.46
CA LYS A 38 4.24 -21.37 -23.66
C LYS A 38 3.20 -21.50 -22.54
N ALA A 39 3.35 -22.46 -21.63
CA ALA A 39 2.47 -22.61 -20.45
C ALA A 39 2.90 -21.69 -19.29
N ASN A 40 4.19 -21.35 -19.21
CA ASN A 40 4.73 -20.56 -18.09
C ASN A 40 4.45 -19.07 -18.25
N THR A 41 4.51 -18.51 -19.47
CA THR A 41 4.26 -17.08 -19.72
C THR A 41 2.80 -16.68 -19.56
N THR A 42 1.85 -17.54 -19.96
CA THR A 42 0.41 -17.27 -19.77
C THR A 42 0.01 -17.41 -18.30
N SER A 43 0.51 -18.43 -17.59
CA SER A 43 0.23 -18.59 -16.15
C SER A 43 0.86 -17.50 -15.28
N GLN A 44 2.06 -17.02 -15.64
CA GLN A 44 2.79 -16.01 -14.88
C GLN A 44 2.25 -14.59 -15.11
N SER A 45 1.75 -14.29 -16.31
CA SER A 45 1.03 -13.04 -16.62
C SER A 45 -0.32 -12.96 -15.91
N THR A 46 -1.10 -14.05 -15.89
CA THR A 46 -2.38 -14.12 -15.17
C THR A 46 -2.18 -14.05 -13.65
N ALA A 47 -1.14 -14.71 -13.12
CA ALA A 47 -0.80 -14.61 -11.70
C ALA A 47 -0.45 -13.18 -11.28
N THR A 48 0.40 -12.50 -12.06
CA THR A 48 0.77 -11.10 -11.81
C THR A 48 -0.45 -10.19 -11.82
N SER A 49 -1.35 -10.34 -12.79
CA SER A 49 -2.55 -9.52 -12.91
C SER A 49 -3.52 -9.76 -11.75
N GLY A 50 -3.73 -11.02 -11.35
CA GLY A 50 -4.60 -11.35 -10.21
C GLY A 50 -4.06 -10.85 -8.87
N VAL A 51 -2.74 -10.89 -8.65
CA VAL A 51 -2.11 -10.25 -7.48
C VAL A 51 -2.36 -8.75 -7.49
N LYS A 52 -2.10 -8.08 -8.61
CA LYS A 52 -2.32 -6.63 -8.73
C LYS A 52 -3.77 -6.26 -8.45
N GLU A 53 -4.72 -7.04 -8.95
CA GLU A 53 -6.14 -6.83 -8.70
C GLU A 53 -6.51 -7.02 -7.23
N ALA A 54 -6.08 -8.12 -6.61
CA ALA A 54 -6.30 -8.39 -5.20
C ALA A 54 -5.72 -7.30 -4.29
N LEU A 55 -4.48 -6.88 -4.56
CA LEU A 55 -3.83 -5.79 -3.83
C LEU A 55 -4.53 -4.47 -4.05
N SER A 56 -4.96 -4.18 -5.27
CA SER A 56 -5.74 -2.97 -5.57
C SER A 56 -7.03 -2.95 -4.78
N LEU A 57 -7.75 -4.07 -4.73
CA LEU A 57 -9.00 -4.20 -3.97
C LEU A 57 -8.74 -4.03 -2.47
N GLY A 58 -7.76 -4.73 -1.90
CA GLY A 58 -7.43 -4.65 -0.47
C GLY A 58 -6.97 -3.25 -0.06
N ALA A 59 -6.09 -2.63 -0.84
CA ALA A 59 -5.63 -1.26 -0.62
C ALA A 59 -6.79 -0.26 -0.69
N LYS A 60 -7.65 -0.34 -1.71
CA LYS A 60 -8.84 0.52 -1.85
C LYS A 60 -9.78 0.38 -0.67
N GLN A 61 -10.04 -0.86 -0.21
CA GLN A 61 -10.88 -1.11 0.95
C GLN A 61 -10.26 -0.55 2.24
N ALA A 62 -8.95 -0.74 2.46
CA ALA A 62 -8.26 -0.20 3.63
C ALA A 62 -8.30 1.34 3.67
N VAL A 63 -7.97 1.99 2.54
CA VAL A 63 -8.05 3.45 2.40
C VAL A 63 -9.48 3.95 2.60
N SER A 64 -10.48 3.28 2.01
CA SER A 64 -11.88 3.65 2.17
C SER A 64 -12.36 3.51 3.61
N LEU A 65 -11.96 2.46 4.32
CA LEU A 65 -12.36 2.25 5.72
C LEU A 65 -11.73 3.27 6.65
N LEU A 66 -10.43 3.54 6.50
CA LEU A 66 -9.69 4.43 7.40
C LEU A 66 -9.89 5.91 7.08
N GLY A 67 -10.15 6.23 5.80
CA GLY A 67 -10.45 7.58 5.33
C GLY A 67 -11.89 8.02 5.52
N LYS A 68 -12.79 7.11 5.96
CA LYS A 68 -14.15 7.48 6.41
C LYS A 68 -14.08 8.26 7.71
N GLU A 69 -15.13 9.06 7.95
CA GLU A 69 -15.30 9.78 9.21
C GLU A 69 -15.07 8.85 10.41
N ASN A 70 -14.19 9.27 11.33
CA ASN A 70 -13.78 8.50 12.50
C ASN A 70 -13.17 7.12 12.19
N GLY A 71 -12.64 6.89 10.99
CA GLY A 71 -12.12 5.59 10.54
C GLY A 71 -11.00 5.02 11.43
N TYR A 72 -10.11 5.89 11.95
CA TYR A 72 -9.14 5.50 12.99
C TYR A 72 -9.79 5.43 14.37
N LEU A 73 -10.57 6.45 14.74
CA LEU A 73 -11.10 6.60 16.09
C LEU A 73 -12.03 5.43 16.48
N ASN A 74 -12.83 4.93 15.54
CA ASN A 74 -13.81 3.87 15.73
C ASN A 74 -13.23 2.46 15.51
N ASN A 75 -11.97 2.33 15.13
CA ASN A 75 -11.33 1.05 14.89
C ASN A 75 -10.25 0.80 15.96
N SER A 76 -10.57 -0.04 16.94
CA SER A 76 -9.68 -0.32 18.07
C SER A 76 -8.31 -0.89 17.67
N ALA A 77 -8.20 -1.54 16.51
CA ALA A 77 -6.94 -2.13 16.05
C ALA A 77 -5.95 -1.08 15.50
N VAL A 78 -6.45 0.08 15.07
CA VAL A 78 -5.62 1.13 14.45
C VAL A 78 -5.77 2.50 15.11
N LYS A 79 -6.69 2.64 16.08
CA LYS A 79 -6.88 3.86 16.85
C LYS A 79 -5.53 4.34 17.37
N ILE A 80 -5.22 5.61 17.11
CA ILE A 80 -3.99 6.25 17.55
C ILE A 80 -4.15 6.64 19.01
N PRO A 81 -3.42 6.00 19.94
CA PRO A 81 -3.46 6.40 21.34
C PRO A 81 -2.56 7.60 21.58
N LEU A 82 -2.71 8.23 22.74
CA LEU A 82 -1.73 9.19 23.25
C LEU A 82 -0.33 8.57 23.27
N PRO A 83 0.70 9.32 22.83
CA PRO A 83 2.08 8.91 23.01
C PRO A 83 2.39 8.62 24.47
N SER A 84 3.25 7.64 24.73
CA SER A 84 3.62 7.24 26.09
C SER A 84 4.19 8.40 26.93
N SER A 85 4.90 9.34 26.28
CA SER A 85 5.42 10.56 26.92
C SER A 85 4.33 11.48 27.46
N MET A 86 3.11 11.44 26.91
CA MET A 86 1.98 12.29 27.31
C MET A 86 1.05 11.61 28.32
N GLN A 87 1.16 10.30 28.53
CA GLN A 87 0.30 9.54 29.44
C GLN A 87 0.29 10.07 30.89
N PRO A 88 1.44 10.43 31.50
CA PRO A 88 1.45 10.94 32.88
C PRO A 88 0.68 12.26 33.01
N VAL A 89 0.86 13.17 32.05
CA VAL A 89 0.19 14.48 32.03
C VAL A 89 -1.30 14.31 31.77
N ALA A 90 -1.68 13.43 30.85
CA ALA A 90 -3.07 13.09 30.58
C ALA A 90 -3.75 12.51 31.84
N THR A 91 -3.10 11.57 32.52
CA THR A 91 -3.62 10.97 33.76
C THR A 91 -3.83 12.02 34.86
N ALA A 92 -2.88 12.95 35.01
CA ALA A 92 -3.01 14.06 35.96
C ALA A 92 -4.17 14.99 35.57
N ALA A 93 -4.29 15.35 34.29
CA ALA A 93 -5.37 16.16 33.78
C ALA A 93 -6.74 15.51 34.03
N GLU A 94 -6.88 14.22 33.76
CA GLU A 94 -8.10 13.45 34.02
C GLU A 94 -8.54 13.50 35.48
N LYS A 95 -7.61 13.28 36.42
CA LYS A 95 -7.88 13.35 37.87
C LYS A 95 -8.35 14.73 38.34
N LEU A 96 -7.97 15.78 37.61
CA LEU A 96 -8.34 17.16 37.90
C LEU A 96 -9.55 17.64 37.08
N GLY A 97 -10.29 16.72 36.44
CA GLY A 97 -11.48 17.03 35.64
C GLY A 97 -11.18 17.39 34.17
N GLY A 98 -9.93 17.32 33.75
CA GLY A 98 -9.45 17.63 32.40
C GLY A 98 -9.63 16.51 31.36
N LYS A 99 -10.41 15.46 31.66
CA LYS A 99 -10.63 14.31 30.77
C LYS A 99 -11.08 14.71 29.37
N ARG A 100 -11.97 15.70 29.26
CA ARG A 100 -12.46 16.20 27.96
C ARG A 100 -11.33 16.66 27.04
N TYR A 101 -10.34 17.37 27.57
CA TYR A 101 -9.21 17.85 26.77
C TYR A 101 -8.33 16.71 26.26
N VAL A 102 -8.19 15.66 27.08
CA VAL A 102 -7.47 14.44 26.71
C VAL A 102 -8.21 13.70 25.60
N ASP A 103 -9.53 13.54 25.73
CA ASP A 103 -10.37 12.91 24.71
C ASP A 103 -10.36 13.72 23.39
N ASP A 104 -10.52 15.05 23.45
CA ASP A 104 -10.50 15.96 22.30
C ASP A 104 -9.15 15.91 21.57
N PHE A 105 -8.05 15.76 22.31
CA PHE A 105 -6.72 15.62 21.72
C PHE A 105 -6.53 14.28 21.02
N VAL A 106 -6.98 13.17 21.62
CA VAL A 106 -7.01 11.86 20.95
C VAL A 106 -7.88 11.92 19.70
N GLN A 107 -9.04 12.56 19.77
CA GLN A 107 -9.92 12.76 18.63
C GLN A 107 -9.24 13.56 17.52
N THR A 108 -8.52 14.64 17.85
CA THR A 108 -7.75 15.44 16.89
C THR A 108 -6.72 14.57 16.15
N MET A 109 -5.90 13.79 16.88
CA MET A 109 -4.89 12.92 16.27
C MET A 109 -5.51 11.90 15.31
N ASN A 110 -6.58 11.24 15.73
CA ASN A 110 -7.25 10.23 14.90
C ASN A 110 -7.98 10.86 13.71
N THR A 111 -8.52 12.07 13.87
CA THR A 111 -9.13 12.84 12.77
C THR A 111 -8.08 13.23 11.74
N ALA A 112 -6.90 13.70 12.18
CA ALA A 112 -5.78 14.01 11.30
C ALA A 112 -5.33 12.80 10.48
N ALA A 113 -5.22 11.63 11.13
CA ALA A 113 -4.93 10.37 10.46
C ALA A 113 -5.97 10.02 9.40
N THR A 114 -7.26 10.00 9.78
CA THR A 114 -8.38 9.74 8.87
C THR A 114 -8.38 10.70 7.67
N LYS A 115 -8.23 12.01 7.89
CA LYS A 115 -8.20 13.03 6.82
C LYS A 115 -7.04 12.83 5.85
N SER A 116 -5.91 12.31 6.32
CA SER A 116 -4.70 12.15 5.50
C SER A 116 -4.70 10.89 4.63
N VAL A 117 -5.39 9.82 5.06
CA VAL A 117 -5.38 8.52 4.37
C VAL A 117 -5.81 8.58 2.90
N PRO A 118 -6.85 9.32 2.47
CA PRO A 118 -7.23 9.39 1.06
C PRO A 118 -6.08 9.79 0.11
N LYS A 119 -5.11 10.58 0.61
CA LYS A 119 -3.94 11.00 -0.18
C LYS A 119 -3.02 9.83 -0.57
N THR A 120 -3.10 8.71 0.14
CA THR A 120 -2.30 7.51 -0.13
C THR A 120 -2.79 6.70 -1.32
N ALA A 121 -4.06 6.87 -1.73
CA ALA A 121 -4.70 6.03 -2.74
C ALA A 121 -3.94 6.00 -4.07
N SER A 122 -3.51 7.17 -4.56
CA SER A 122 -2.78 7.27 -5.84
C SER A 122 -1.41 6.60 -5.73
N ILE A 123 -0.68 6.83 -4.64
CA ILE A 123 0.66 6.24 -4.42
C ILE A 123 0.57 4.72 -4.34
N LEU A 124 -0.42 4.17 -3.64
CA LEU A 124 -0.65 2.74 -3.58
C LEU A 124 -0.99 2.18 -4.97
N SER A 125 -1.86 2.85 -5.72
CA SER A 125 -2.22 2.46 -7.08
C SER A 125 -1.03 2.47 -8.03
N ASP A 126 -0.20 3.52 -7.99
CA ASP A 126 1.01 3.65 -8.81
C ASP A 126 2.03 2.57 -8.47
N THR A 127 2.16 2.26 -7.18
CA THR A 127 3.07 1.20 -6.69
C THR A 127 2.61 -0.17 -7.19
N ILE A 128 1.30 -0.48 -7.11
CA ILE A 128 0.74 -1.74 -7.64
C ILE A 128 0.93 -1.83 -9.15
N THR A 129 0.65 -0.75 -9.87
CA THR A 129 0.76 -0.71 -11.33
C THR A 129 2.19 -0.99 -11.77
N SER A 130 3.16 -0.40 -11.06
CA SER A 130 4.61 -0.52 -11.31
C SER A 130 5.25 -1.80 -10.75
N MET A 131 4.46 -2.71 -10.16
CA MET A 131 4.98 -3.96 -9.58
C MET A 131 5.51 -4.89 -10.67
N SER A 132 6.72 -5.43 -10.44
CA SER A 132 7.35 -6.40 -11.33
C SER A 132 6.69 -7.78 -11.21
N VAL A 133 6.98 -8.65 -12.17
CA VAL A 133 6.50 -10.04 -12.15
C VAL A 133 7.12 -10.80 -10.97
N GLU A 134 8.38 -10.51 -10.64
CA GLU A 134 9.11 -11.12 -9.53
C GLU A 134 8.51 -10.70 -8.19
N ASP A 135 8.22 -9.41 -8.02
CA ASP A 135 7.55 -8.88 -6.82
C ASP A 135 6.16 -9.51 -6.67
N ALA A 136 5.39 -9.62 -7.76
CA ALA A 136 4.08 -10.25 -7.74
C ALA A 136 4.16 -11.75 -7.38
N GLN A 137 5.13 -12.47 -7.94
CA GLN A 137 5.36 -13.88 -7.62
C GLN A 137 5.73 -14.06 -6.14
N ALA A 138 6.61 -13.19 -5.61
CA ALA A 138 6.99 -13.21 -4.20
C ALA A 138 5.80 -13.00 -3.28
N ILE A 139 4.81 -12.20 -3.68
CA ILE A 139 3.57 -11.98 -2.92
C ILE A 139 2.65 -13.21 -2.95
N VAL A 140 2.55 -13.91 -4.09
CA VAL A 140 1.75 -15.15 -4.18
C VAL A 140 2.35 -16.25 -3.32
N SER A 141 3.66 -16.45 -3.42
CA SER A 141 4.36 -17.50 -2.67
C SER A 141 4.66 -17.13 -1.21
N GLY A 142 4.48 -15.86 -0.86
CA GLY A 142 4.79 -15.32 0.45
C GLY A 142 3.70 -15.58 1.49
N GLY A 143 3.99 -15.20 2.74
CA GLY A 143 3.05 -15.30 3.85
C GLY A 143 1.93 -14.25 3.80
N ASN A 144 1.10 -14.25 4.85
CA ASN A 144 -0.09 -13.38 4.96
C ASN A 144 0.19 -11.86 4.91
N THR A 145 1.46 -11.44 5.05
CA THR A 145 1.89 -10.04 5.05
C THR A 145 2.71 -9.65 3.83
N ALA A 146 2.91 -10.55 2.86
CA ALA A 146 3.87 -10.33 1.77
C ALA A 146 3.56 -9.07 0.94
N ALA A 147 2.28 -8.78 0.68
CA ALA A 147 1.89 -7.55 -0.02
C ALA A 147 2.09 -6.31 0.86
N THR A 148 1.80 -6.44 2.15
CA THR A 148 2.00 -5.36 3.11
C THR A 148 3.46 -4.98 3.24
N ASP A 149 4.36 -5.97 3.31
CA ASP A 149 5.81 -5.76 3.40
C ASP A 149 6.35 -5.16 2.10
N TYR A 150 5.81 -5.57 0.96
CA TYR A 150 6.07 -4.93 -0.33
C TYR A 150 5.74 -3.41 -0.29
N PHE A 151 4.56 -3.02 0.19
CA PHE A 151 4.19 -1.60 0.28
C PHE A 151 5.08 -0.81 1.25
N LYS A 152 5.38 -1.37 2.42
CA LYS A 152 6.29 -0.73 3.40
C LYS A 152 7.64 -0.40 2.75
N ASN A 153 8.19 -1.35 2.00
CA ASN A 153 9.50 -1.23 1.38
C ASN A 153 9.51 -0.30 0.14
N LYS A 154 8.49 -0.37 -0.72
CA LYS A 154 8.47 0.36 -2.00
C LYS A 154 7.82 1.74 -1.92
N ALA A 155 6.89 1.95 -0.99
CA ALA A 155 6.06 3.14 -0.94
C ALA A 155 6.07 3.83 0.44
N GLY A 156 6.54 3.20 1.51
CA GLY A 156 6.44 3.72 2.88
C GLY A 156 6.90 5.18 3.04
N SER A 157 8.07 5.53 2.51
CA SER A 157 8.58 6.90 2.57
C SER A 157 7.71 7.90 1.81
N LYS A 158 7.31 7.56 0.57
CA LYS A 158 6.43 8.40 -0.27
C LYS A 158 5.06 8.60 0.38
N LEU A 159 4.51 7.53 0.95
CA LEU A 159 3.24 7.57 1.68
C LEU A 159 3.34 8.51 2.88
N LEU A 160 4.43 8.42 3.66
CA LEU A 160 4.64 9.29 4.82
C LEU A 160 4.74 10.76 4.38
N SER A 161 5.60 11.05 3.42
CA SER A 161 5.78 12.40 2.89
C SER A 161 4.48 13.00 2.35
N ALA A 162 3.59 12.17 1.79
CA ALA A 162 2.32 12.62 1.22
C ALA A 162 1.26 12.95 2.29
N ILE A 163 1.23 12.23 3.40
CA ILE A 163 0.24 12.45 4.48
C ILE A 163 0.65 13.56 5.45
N MET A 164 1.95 13.77 5.64
CA MET A 164 2.47 14.70 6.65
C MET A 164 1.93 16.13 6.54
N PRO A 165 1.78 16.75 5.34
CA PRO A 165 1.20 18.09 5.24
C PRO A 165 -0.22 18.19 5.81
N ILE A 166 -1.08 17.20 5.52
CA ILE A 166 -2.47 17.16 5.99
C ILE A 166 -2.53 16.92 7.51
N ILE A 167 -1.61 16.11 8.03
CA ILE A 167 -1.50 15.85 9.47
C ILE A 167 -1.06 17.12 10.20
N LYS A 168 -0.03 17.80 9.70
CA LYS A 168 0.45 19.08 10.25
C LYS A 168 -0.65 20.14 10.25
N GLU A 169 -1.37 20.26 9.15
CA GLU A 169 -2.53 21.16 9.04
C GLU A 169 -3.61 20.80 10.08
N SER A 170 -4.05 19.54 10.12
CA SER A 170 -5.12 19.08 11.01
C SER A 170 -4.78 19.20 12.51
N ILE A 171 -3.51 19.03 12.87
CA ILE A 171 -3.05 19.14 14.26
C ILE A 171 -2.78 20.59 14.64
N GLY A 172 -2.19 21.39 13.73
CA GLY A 172 -1.93 22.82 13.95
C GLY A 172 -3.20 23.65 14.11
N GLU A 173 -4.32 23.25 13.49
CA GLU A 173 -5.62 23.88 13.71
C GLU A 173 -6.24 23.58 15.08
N SER A 174 -5.76 22.55 15.80
CA SER A 174 -6.34 22.16 17.08
C SER A 174 -6.01 23.17 18.18
N GLN A 175 -7.04 23.73 18.79
CA GLN A 175 -6.91 24.65 19.92
C GLN A 175 -6.12 24.04 21.09
N VAL A 176 -6.25 22.73 21.30
CA VAL A 176 -5.52 22.01 22.36
C VAL A 176 -4.03 22.00 22.06
N MET A 177 -3.64 21.75 20.81
CA MET A 177 -2.23 21.80 20.40
C MET A 177 -1.68 23.22 20.49
N ASN A 178 -2.42 24.21 20.03
CA ASN A 178 -2.01 25.62 20.10
C ASN A 178 -1.78 26.07 21.55
N SER A 179 -2.61 25.61 22.48
CA SER A 179 -2.45 25.88 23.92
C SER A 179 -1.24 25.16 24.50
N TYR A 180 -1.02 23.89 24.12
CA TYR A 180 0.15 23.12 24.53
C TYR A 180 1.46 23.73 24.03
N GLN A 181 1.53 24.11 22.75
CA GLN A 181 2.72 24.76 22.18
C GLN A 181 2.98 26.12 22.83
N SER A 182 1.93 26.89 23.13
CA SER A 182 2.06 28.16 23.87
C SER A 182 2.67 27.95 25.26
N LEU A 183 2.24 26.90 25.97
CA LEU A 183 2.78 26.54 27.28
C LEU A 183 4.22 26.01 27.18
N LYS A 184 4.52 25.14 26.21
CA LYS A 184 5.87 24.63 25.96
C LYS A 184 6.83 25.77 25.61
N ASN A 185 6.40 26.72 24.79
CA ASN A 185 7.19 27.91 24.44
C ASN A 185 7.41 28.83 25.66
N PHE A 186 6.40 28.96 26.51
CA PHE A 186 6.50 29.70 27.77
C PHE A 186 7.48 29.04 28.77
N ALA A 187 7.44 27.72 28.91
CA ALA A 187 8.30 26.96 29.82
C ALA A 187 9.70 26.65 29.25
N GLY A 188 9.83 26.59 27.92
CA GLY A 188 10.96 26.01 27.19
C GLY A 188 12.00 27.00 26.65
N LYS A 189 11.98 28.28 27.06
CA LYS A 189 12.92 29.36 26.65
C LYS A 189 12.61 30.07 25.30
N SER A 190 11.45 30.71 25.17
CA SER A 190 11.30 31.83 24.22
C SER A 190 10.75 33.13 24.84
N SER A 191 10.06 33.07 25.98
CA SER A 191 9.70 34.27 26.76
C SER A 191 10.77 34.71 27.76
N ALA A 192 11.66 33.81 28.21
CA ALA A 192 12.77 34.17 29.11
C ALA A 192 14.03 34.65 28.36
N THR A 193 14.20 34.29 27.09
CA THR A 193 15.38 34.63 26.28
C THR A 193 15.22 35.94 25.52
N GLN A 194 13.98 36.37 25.21
CA GLN A 194 13.71 37.72 24.71
C GLN A 194 13.96 38.82 25.78
N ALA A 195 13.99 38.45 27.06
CA ALA A 195 14.40 39.35 28.13
C ALA A 195 15.93 39.54 28.20
N ILE A 196 16.74 38.77 27.47
CA ILE A 196 18.20 38.90 27.44
C ILE A 196 18.66 38.98 25.98
N GLY A 197 18.66 40.19 25.44
CA GLY A 197 19.17 40.47 24.10
C GLY A 197 20.66 40.12 23.98
N ASN A 198 20.99 39.06 23.23
CA ASN A 198 22.15 38.97 22.33
C ASN A 198 22.23 37.59 21.64
N HIS A 199 21.81 37.54 20.37
CA HIS A 199 21.73 36.36 19.48
C HIS A 199 23.09 35.82 18.97
N ALA A 200 24.22 36.33 19.48
CA ALA A 200 25.54 36.02 18.93
C ALA A 200 26.07 34.63 19.34
N LEU A 201 25.80 34.19 20.57
CA LEU A 201 26.39 32.96 21.12
C LEU A 201 25.70 31.67 20.64
N VAL A 202 24.40 31.72 20.35
CA VAL A 202 23.63 30.57 19.82
C VAL A 202 23.98 30.33 18.35
N THR A 203 24.16 31.39 17.57
CA THR A 203 24.58 31.28 16.17
C THR A 203 25.96 30.63 16.03
N GLN A 204 26.87 30.91 16.96
CA GLN A 204 28.23 30.39 16.95
C GLN A 204 28.33 28.93 17.42
N ALA A 205 27.48 28.53 18.37
CA ALA A 205 27.38 27.14 18.81
C ALA A 205 26.82 26.20 17.72
N SER A 206 25.81 26.65 16.96
CA SER A 206 25.26 25.89 15.82
C SER A 206 26.26 25.71 14.67
N GLY A 207 27.17 26.67 14.48
CA GLY A 207 28.26 26.59 13.50
C GLY A 207 29.31 25.52 13.83
N LEU A 208 29.62 25.33 15.12
CA LEU A 208 30.57 24.32 15.58
C LEU A 208 30.04 22.89 15.40
N ALA A 209 28.74 22.68 15.66
CA ALA A 209 28.08 21.38 15.48
C ALA A 209 28.09 20.90 14.02
N LYS A 210 27.92 21.84 13.07
CA LYS A 210 27.97 21.56 11.62
C LYS A 210 29.36 21.16 11.13
N GLY A 211 30.43 21.63 11.79
CA GLY A 211 31.82 21.32 11.47
C GLY A 211 32.31 19.94 11.93
N LEU A 212 31.59 19.27 12.83
CA LEU A 212 31.95 17.97 13.39
C LEU A 212 31.26 16.78 12.69
N GLY A 213 30.64 16.99 11.53
CA GLY A 213 29.94 15.92 10.80
C GLY A 213 28.66 15.42 11.48
N MET A 214 28.23 16.08 12.56
CA MET A 214 26.94 15.86 13.21
C MET A 214 25.85 16.59 12.41
N GLY A 215 25.65 16.16 11.16
CA GLY A 215 24.59 16.67 10.30
C GLY A 215 23.24 16.14 10.77
N ASP A 216 22.45 16.99 11.40
CA ASP A 216 20.98 16.92 11.51
C ASP A 216 20.39 15.55 11.92
N VAL A 217 21.07 14.81 12.80
CA VAL A 217 20.50 13.64 13.47
C VAL A 217 20.23 14.01 14.92
N VAL A 218 19.06 14.60 15.15
CA VAL A 218 18.46 14.60 16.48
C VAL A 218 16.96 14.28 16.40
N PRO A 219 16.56 12.99 16.39
CA PRO A 219 15.28 12.63 16.98
C PRO A 219 15.49 12.66 18.50
N ASN A 220 15.24 13.82 19.11
CA ASN A 220 15.18 13.96 20.55
C ASN A 220 14.03 13.12 21.10
N GLU A 221 14.12 12.75 22.37
CA GLU A 221 13.13 12.00 23.17
C GLU A 221 11.79 12.75 23.40
N ASP A 222 11.56 13.82 22.62
CA ASP A 222 10.32 14.55 22.39
C ASP A 222 9.78 14.19 21.00
N GLU A 223 9.00 13.11 20.89
CA GLU A 223 8.38 12.74 19.62
C GLU A 223 7.40 13.85 19.18
N ASP A 224 7.78 14.62 18.15
CA ASP A 224 6.90 15.57 17.46
C ASP A 224 5.56 14.89 17.15
N ILE A 225 4.46 15.46 17.64
CA ILE A 225 3.16 14.78 17.65
C ILE A 225 2.69 14.48 16.23
N GLU A 226 2.96 15.40 15.32
CA GLU A 226 2.71 15.29 13.91
C GLU A 226 3.44 14.09 13.31
N SER A 227 4.72 13.91 13.67
CA SER A 227 5.52 12.77 13.25
C SER A 227 5.07 11.44 13.86
N TYR A 228 4.67 11.44 15.13
CA TYR A 228 4.07 10.28 15.80
C TYR A 228 2.77 9.85 15.11
N VAL A 229 1.84 10.80 14.90
CA VAL A 229 0.57 10.57 14.21
C VAL A 229 0.81 10.10 12.78
N GLY A 230 1.79 10.68 12.06
CA GLY A 230 2.18 10.24 10.72
C GLY A 230 2.61 8.77 10.67
N ARG A 231 3.51 8.36 11.55
CA ARG A 231 3.94 6.95 11.66
C ARG A 231 2.77 6.03 12.00
N LYS A 232 2.00 6.37 13.04
CA LYS A 232 0.83 5.59 13.47
C LYS A 232 -0.26 5.48 12.40
N THR A 233 -0.43 6.53 11.58
CA THR A 233 -1.32 6.50 10.42
C THR A 233 -0.84 5.47 9.40
N LEU A 234 0.45 5.46 9.05
CA LEU A 234 0.95 4.44 8.12
C LEU A 234 0.88 3.04 8.70
N ASP A 235 1.23 2.86 9.97
CA ASP A 235 1.13 1.57 10.64
C ASP A 235 -0.30 1.03 10.60
N GLY A 236 -1.29 1.87 10.91
CA GLY A 236 -2.71 1.52 10.84
C GLY A 236 -3.17 1.21 9.42
N LEU A 237 -2.72 1.98 8.43
CA LEU A 237 -2.99 1.71 7.02
C LEU A 237 -2.44 0.35 6.58
N PHE A 238 -1.18 0.06 6.91
CA PHE A 238 -0.55 -1.22 6.58
C PHE A 238 -1.20 -2.39 7.34
N TYR A 239 -1.57 -2.20 8.60
CA TYR A 239 -2.34 -3.18 9.35
C TYR A 239 -3.65 -3.52 8.64
N MET A 240 -4.42 -2.52 8.20
CA MET A 240 -5.68 -2.77 7.50
C MET A 240 -5.46 -3.42 6.13
N ILE A 241 -4.41 -3.06 5.40
CA ILE A 241 -4.05 -3.73 4.14
C ILE A 241 -3.74 -5.21 4.41
N ALA A 242 -2.96 -5.52 5.44
CA ALA A 242 -2.64 -6.91 5.83
C ALA A 242 -3.90 -7.70 6.19
N GLU A 243 -4.84 -7.09 6.92
CA GLU A 243 -6.11 -7.75 7.25
C GLU A 243 -6.97 -8.01 5.99
N LYS A 244 -6.97 -7.09 5.01
CA LYS A 244 -7.64 -7.34 3.72
C LYS A 244 -6.94 -8.39 2.89
N GLU A 245 -5.61 -8.38 2.87
CA GLU A 245 -4.78 -9.38 2.20
C GLU A 245 -5.05 -10.79 2.76
N LYS A 246 -5.06 -10.92 4.09
CA LYS A 246 -5.39 -12.16 4.80
C LYS A 246 -6.82 -12.62 4.50
N ALA A 247 -7.80 -11.71 4.50
CA ALA A 247 -9.17 -12.04 4.15
C ALA A 247 -9.28 -12.60 2.73
N LEU A 248 -8.61 -11.97 1.75
CA LEU A 248 -8.58 -12.42 0.36
C LEU A 248 -7.91 -13.79 0.19
N ARG A 249 -6.83 -14.07 0.93
CA ARG A 249 -6.21 -15.40 0.94
C ARG A 249 -7.10 -16.46 1.58
N SER A 250 -7.78 -16.13 2.68
CA SER A 250 -8.64 -17.08 3.40
C SER A 250 -9.94 -17.40 2.66
N ASN A 251 -10.47 -16.45 1.89
CA ASN A 251 -11.69 -16.64 1.11
C ASN A 251 -11.60 -15.90 -0.24
N PRO A 252 -10.87 -16.45 -1.23
CA PRO A 252 -10.73 -15.85 -2.55
C PRO A 252 -12.07 -15.74 -3.29
N LEU A 253 -13.02 -16.65 -3.00
CA LEU A 253 -14.33 -16.67 -3.63
C LEU A 253 -15.17 -15.43 -3.28
N ALA A 254 -15.09 -14.96 -2.04
CA ALA A 254 -15.80 -13.77 -1.56
C ALA A 254 -15.32 -12.45 -2.18
N SER A 255 -14.18 -12.46 -2.89
CA SER A 255 -13.71 -11.27 -3.62
C SER A 255 -14.60 -10.87 -4.79
N GLY A 256 -15.42 -11.81 -5.31
CA GLY A 256 -16.24 -11.61 -6.50
C GLY A 256 -15.44 -11.57 -7.82
N SER A 257 -14.11 -11.78 -7.78
CA SER A 257 -13.23 -11.73 -8.94
C SER A 257 -12.69 -13.12 -9.28
N SER A 258 -12.92 -13.57 -10.51
CA SER A 258 -12.45 -14.87 -11.01
C SER A 258 -10.92 -14.95 -11.08
N ILE A 259 -10.22 -13.83 -11.33
CA ILE A 259 -8.76 -13.82 -11.40
C ILE A 259 -8.13 -13.90 -10.01
N ILE A 260 -8.75 -13.28 -8.99
CA ILE A 260 -8.31 -13.42 -7.60
C ILE A 260 -8.47 -14.87 -7.13
N GLN A 261 -9.59 -15.52 -7.47
CA GLN A 261 -9.82 -16.94 -7.20
C GLN A 261 -8.77 -17.84 -7.84
N GLN A 262 -8.38 -17.57 -9.09
CA GLN A 262 -7.34 -18.35 -9.78
C GLN A 262 -5.96 -18.23 -9.13
N VAL A 263 -5.64 -17.08 -8.53
CA VAL A 263 -4.35 -16.83 -7.89
C VAL A 263 -4.28 -17.39 -6.48
N PHE A 264 -5.33 -17.18 -5.67
CA PHE A 264 -5.33 -17.51 -4.24
C PHE A 264 -6.15 -18.73 -3.86
N GLY A 265 -6.94 -19.29 -4.78
CA GLY A 265 -7.83 -20.44 -4.53
C GLY A 265 -7.19 -21.81 -4.76
N LYS A 266 -5.86 -21.89 -4.76
CA LYS A 266 -5.11 -23.15 -4.87
C LYS A 266 -4.89 -23.79 -3.51
#